data_AF-A0A7Y6PU15-F1
#
_entry.id   AF-A0A7Y6PU15-F1
#
_cell.length_a   1.000
_cell.length_b   1.000
_cell.length_c   1.000
_cell.angle_alpha   90.00
_cell.angle_beta   90.00
_cell.angle_gamma   90.00
#
_symmetry.space_group_name_H-M   'P 1'
#
loop_
_entity.id
_entity.type
_entity.pdbx_description
1 polymer ?
#
loop_
_entity_poly.entity_id
_entity_poly.type
_entity_poly.pdbx_seq_one_letter_code
_entity_poly.pdbx_strand_id
1 'polypeptide(L)' 'MHDAIVVGAGLSGLVCARRLAQAGARVIVVEARDRVGGRLLTGTVGGQR' A
#
# COMPACT_ATOMS: atom_id res chain seq x y z
N MET A 1 8.51 -2.31 17.63
CA MET A 1 7.12 -1.95 17.95
C MET A 1 6.62 -0.98 16.89
N HIS A 2 5.37 -1.10 16.47
CA HIS A 2 4.73 -0.19 15.50
C HIS A 2 3.56 0.50 16.19
N ASP A 3 3.29 1.74 15.79
CA ASP A 3 2.23 2.56 16.36
C ASP A 3 0.89 2.28 15.65
N ALA A 4 0.95 1.77 14.40
CA ALA A 4 -0.21 1.30 13.65
C ALA A 4 0.13 0.16 12.69
N ILE A 5 -0.86 -0.69 12.40
CA ILE A 5 -0.83 -1.72 11.36
C ILE A 5 -1.93 -1.37 10.34
N VAL A 6 -1.56 -1.30 9.06
CA VAL A 6 -2.53 -1.13 7.97
C VAL A 6 -2.67 -2.45 7.22
N VAL A 7 -3.89 -2.97 7.14
CA VAL A 7 -4.22 -4.20 6.43
C VAL A 7 -4.72 -3.86 5.02
N GLY A 8 -3.99 -4.33 4.01
CA GLY A 8 -4.22 -4.09 2.59
C GLY A 8 -3.33 -2.98 2.03
N ALA A 9 -2.52 -3.29 1.02
CA ALA A 9 -1.67 -2.36 0.27
C ALA A 9 -2.33 -1.89 -1.03
N GLY A 10 -3.64 -1.66 -1.00
CA GLY A 10 -4.38 -0.94 -2.05
C GLY A 10 -4.23 0.58 -1.92
N LEU A 11 -4.89 1.34 -2.81
CA LEU A 11 -4.83 2.81 -2.81
C LEU A 11 -5.14 3.42 -1.45
N SER A 12 -6.26 3.02 -0.82
CA SER A 12 -6.69 3.54 0.47
C SER A 12 -5.69 3.22 1.59
N GLY A 13 -5.20 1.97 1.65
CA GLY A 13 -4.24 1.54 2.65
C GLY A 13 -2.89 2.26 2.54
N LEU A 14 -2.36 2.39 1.32
CA LEU A 14 -1.11 3.12 1.08
C LEU A 14 -1.24 4.62 1.39
N VAL A 15 -2.38 5.25 1.07
CA VAL A 15 -2.65 6.64 1.43
C VAL A 15 -2.76 6.80 2.96
N CYS A 16 -3.44 5.88 3.64
CA CYS A 16 -3.51 5.86 5.11
C CYS A 16 -2.12 5.75 5.75
N ALA A 17 -1.35 4.74 5.33
CA ALA A 17 0.00 4.50 5.82
C ALA A 17 0.92 5.70 5.59
N ARG A 18 0.83 6.35 4.41
CA ARG A 18 1.60 7.56 4.11
C ARG A 18 1.24 8.73 5.02
N ARG A 19 -0.06 8.96 5.27
CA ARG A 19 -0.50 10.04 6.17
C ARG A 19 -0.03 9.81 7.61
N LEU A 20 -0.15 8.57 8.11
CA LEU A 20 0.33 8.19 9.43
C LEU A 20 1.86 8.35 9.55
N ALA A 21 2.61 7.90 8.54
CA ALA A 21 4.06 8.08 8.51
C ALA A 21 4.47 9.55 8.45
N GLN A 22 3.77 10.38 7.68
CA GLN A 22 3.98 11.84 7.64
C GLN A 22 3.69 12.51 8.99
N ALA A 23 2.78 11.94 9.80
CA ALA A 23 2.52 12.39 11.16
C ALA A 23 3.53 11.85 12.19
N GLY A 24 4.57 11.12 11.76
CA GLY A 24 5.63 10.59 12.62
C GLY A 24 5.38 9.20 13.20
N ALA A 25 4.28 8.53 12.83
CA ALA A 25 3.99 7.18 13.30
C ALA A 25 4.85 6.13 12.59
N ARG A 26 5.32 5.12 13.33
CA ARG A 26 5.92 3.90 12.78
C ARG A 26 4.81 2.95 12.34
N VAL A 27 4.63 2.81 11.03
CA VAL A 27 3.57 2.00 10.44
C VAL A 27 4.14 0.77 9.75
N ILE A 28 3.46 -0.37 9.91
CA ILE A 28 3.66 -1.54 9.05
C ILE A 28 2.42 -1.75 8.19
N VAL A 29 2.63 -2.05 6.91
CA VAL A 29 1.56 -2.40 5.98
C VAL A 29 1.68 -3.88 5.65
N VAL A 30 0.58 -4.61 5.76
CA VAL A 30 0.50 -6.03 5.39
C VAL A 30 -0.46 -6.20 4.22
N GLU A 31 -0.09 -7.02 3.26
CA GLU A 31 -0.88 -7.31 2.06
C GLU A 31 -0.94 -8.83 1.87
N ALA A 32 -2.09 -9.33 1.44
CA ALA A 32 -2.29 -10.77 1.24
C ALA A 32 -1.58 -11.28 -0.02
N ARG A 33 -1.35 -10.38 -0.98
CA ARG A 33 -0.66 -10.66 -2.24
C ARG A 33 0.84 -10.43 -2.13
N ASP A 34 1.57 -10.97 -3.10
CA ASP A 34 3.00 -10.76 -3.33
C ASP A 34 3.35 -9.35 -3.87
N ARG A 35 2.34 -8.49 -4.07
CA ARG A 35 2.50 -7.15 -4.64
C ARG A 35 1.48 -6.15 -4.15
N VAL A 36 1.91 -4.89 -4.13
CA VAL A 36 1.11 -3.73 -3.72
C VAL A 36 0.26 -3.18 -4.88
N GLY A 37 -0.52 -2.14 -4.59
CA GLY A 37 -1.34 -1.39 -5.56
C GLY A 37 -2.80 -1.82 -5.60
N GLY A 38 -3.15 -2.95 -4.96
CA GLY A 38 -4.53 -3.44 -4.91
C GLY A 38 -5.14 -3.64 -6.30
N ARG A 39 -6.23 -2.93 -6.59
CA ARG A 39 -6.92 -2.98 -7.89
C ARG A 39 -6.28 -2.09 -8.97
N LEU A 40 -5.29 -1.28 -8.60
CA LEU A 40 -4.60 -0.37 -9.52
C LEU A 40 -3.37 -1.00 -10.17
N LEU A 41 -3.17 -2.32 -10.08
CA LEU A 41 -2.06 -2.93 -10.82
C LEU A 41 -2.27 -2.67 -12.31
N THR A 42 -1.34 -1.93 -12.89
CA THR A 42 -1.19 -1.79 -14.33
C THR A 42 -0.36 -2.95 -14.87
N GLY A 43 -0.64 -3.32 -16.11
CA GLY A 43 0.06 -4.39 -16.81
C GLY A 43 0.27 -4.01 -18.25
N THR A 44 1.07 -4.81 -18.95
CA THR A 44 1.32 -4.58 -20.36
C THR A 44 0.13 -5.03 -21.20
N VAL A 45 -0.38 -4.15 -22.05
CA VAL A 45 -1.44 -4.44 -23.03
C VAL A 45 -0.92 -4.09 -24.41
N GLY A 46 -0.89 -5.06 -25.33
CA GLY A 46 -0.36 -4.84 -26.68
C GLY A 46 1.11 -4.36 -26.72
N GLY A 47 1.92 -4.77 -25.74
CA GLY A 47 3.31 -4.33 -25.61
C GLY A 47 3.50 -2.93 -25.01
N GLN A 48 2.40 -2.24 -24.65
CA GLN A 48 2.43 -0.92 -24.00
C GLN A 48 2.15 -1.05 -22.51
N ARG A 49 2.80 -0.24 -21.67
CA ARG A 49 2.71 -0.31 -20.21
C ARG A 49 1.84 0.81 -19.64
#